data_AF-A0A2H1X142-F1
#
_entry.id   AF-A0A2H1X142-F1
#
_cell.length_a   1.000
_cell.length_b   1.000
_cell.length_c   1.000
_cell.angle_alpha   90.00
_cell.angle_beta   90.00
_cell.angle_gamma   90.00
#
_symmetry.space_group_name_H-M   'P 1'
#
loop_
_entity.id
_entity.type
_entity.pdbx_description
1 polymer ?
#
loop_
_entity_poly.entity_id
_entity_poly.type
_entity_poly.pdbx_seq_one_letter_code
_entity_poly.pdbx_strand_id
1 'polypeptide(L)'
;MHLRQLSKYLKKKRKYFKCIVCAIVLWCTYDYFGIGDYLHASSFKNDFHYPLDVDVRELVNEVLTNQKLTVTPINYYPYSFLSNSGKCSNAEKIDLMIVVKSAMDHFGHRDAIRKTYGNEDVPGRTVKILFFLGVDGKTKSDVQRQIDREMAEFHDIIQMDFIDYYYNNTIKTMMSFRWV
;
A
#
# COMPACT_ATOMS: atom_id res chain seq x y z
N MET A 1 34.86 -38.91 -59.53
CA MET A 1 34.79 -39.23 -58.08
C MET A 1 34.45 -38.01 -57.19
N HIS A 2 34.98 -36.83 -57.51
CA HIS A 2 34.86 -35.58 -56.73
C HIS A 2 33.41 -35.04 -56.54
N LEU A 3 32.58 -35.06 -57.58
CA LEU A 3 31.18 -34.54 -57.52
C LEU A 3 30.28 -35.34 -56.57
N ARG A 4 30.51 -36.66 -56.41
CA ARG A 4 29.76 -37.51 -55.47
C ARG A 4 30.10 -37.17 -54.01
N GLN A 5 31.34 -36.78 -53.73
CA GLN A 5 31.76 -36.36 -52.39
C GLN A 5 31.20 -34.98 -52.03
N LEU A 6 31.21 -34.02 -52.97
CA LEU A 6 30.59 -32.70 -52.79
C LEU A 6 29.08 -32.79 -52.54
N SER A 7 28.37 -33.63 -53.31
CA SER A 7 26.93 -33.90 -53.12
C SER A 7 26.62 -34.49 -51.73
N LYS A 8 27.44 -35.45 -51.26
CA LYS A 8 27.31 -36.03 -49.91
C LYS A 8 27.57 -34.99 -48.81
N TYR A 9 28.57 -34.12 -48.99
CA TYR A 9 28.87 -33.02 -48.08
C TYR A 9 27.73 -32.00 -47.99
N LEU A 10 27.18 -31.57 -49.13
CA LEU A 10 26.05 -30.64 -49.19
C LEU A 10 24.77 -31.24 -48.58
N LYS A 11 24.49 -32.53 -48.80
CA LYS A 11 23.37 -33.24 -48.15
C LYS A 11 23.55 -33.32 -46.64
N LYS A 12 24.77 -33.58 -46.16
CA LYS A 12 25.11 -33.58 -44.72
C LYS A 12 24.91 -32.18 -44.12
N LYS A 13 25.44 -31.11 -44.76
CA LYS A 13 25.25 -29.73 -44.32
C LYS A 13 23.78 -29.29 -44.29
N ARG A 14 22.99 -29.66 -45.31
CA ARG A 14 21.53 -29.42 -45.34
C ARG A 14 20.80 -30.17 -44.22
N LYS A 15 21.23 -31.40 -43.89
CA LYS A 15 20.69 -32.15 -42.76
C LYS A 15 20.99 -31.44 -41.43
N TYR A 16 22.21 -30.99 -41.20
CA TYR A 16 22.57 -30.20 -40.01
C TYR A 16 21.78 -28.89 -39.93
N PHE A 17 21.67 -28.15 -41.03
CA PHE A 17 20.89 -26.91 -41.06
C PHE A 17 19.43 -27.15 -40.71
N LYS A 18 18.80 -28.21 -41.26
CA LYS A 18 17.44 -28.62 -40.88
C LYS A 18 17.34 -28.96 -39.39
N CYS A 19 18.31 -29.68 -38.82
CA CYS A 19 18.31 -29.99 -37.39
C CYS A 19 18.41 -28.72 -36.51
N ILE A 20 19.25 -27.76 -36.91
CA ILE A 20 19.39 -26.48 -36.19
C ILE A 20 18.08 -25.69 -36.25
N VAL A 21 17.48 -25.56 -37.44
CA VAL A 21 16.19 -24.86 -37.59
C VAL A 21 15.10 -25.56 -36.76
N CYS A 22 15.03 -26.90 -36.77
CA CYS A 22 14.09 -27.64 -35.91
C CYS A 22 14.32 -27.36 -34.42
N ALA A 23 15.57 -27.35 -33.96
CA ALA A 23 15.89 -27.07 -32.55
C ALA A 23 15.49 -25.64 -32.15
N ILE A 24 15.73 -24.66 -33.02
CA ILE A 24 15.32 -23.26 -32.80
C ILE A 24 13.80 -23.16 -32.76
N VAL A 25 13.08 -23.78 -33.71
CA VAL A 25 11.61 -23.76 -33.71
C VAL A 25 11.06 -24.40 -32.43
N LEU A 26 11.62 -25.52 -31.98
CA LEU A 26 11.22 -26.16 -30.72
C LEU A 26 11.45 -25.25 -29.51
N TRP A 27 12.61 -24.61 -29.44
CA TRP A 27 12.92 -23.63 -28.39
C TRP A 27 11.95 -22.46 -28.42
N CYS A 28 11.74 -21.84 -29.59
CA CYS A 28 10.79 -20.73 -29.75
C CYS A 28 9.36 -21.13 -29.39
N THR A 29 8.92 -22.35 -29.72
CA THR A 29 7.59 -22.84 -29.29
C THR A 29 7.52 -23.09 -27.79
N TYR A 30 8.58 -23.62 -27.17
CA TYR A 30 8.66 -23.83 -25.73
C TYR A 30 8.52 -22.51 -24.97
N ASP A 31 9.23 -21.47 -25.41
CA ASP A 31 9.16 -20.12 -24.85
C ASP A 31 7.80 -19.45 -25.17
N TYR A 32 7.32 -19.55 -26.41
CA TYR A 32 6.05 -18.93 -26.83
C TYR A 32 4.85 -19.48 -26.07
N PHE A 33 4.83 -20.79 -25.81
CA PHE A 33 3.79 -21.41 -25.00
C PHE A 33 4.05 -21.31 -23.48
N GLY A 34 5.17 -20.70 -23.06
CA GLY A 34 5.49 -20.49 -21.64
C GLY A 34 5.61 -21.79 -20.85
N ILE A 35 6.00 -22.89 -21.50
CA ILE A 35 6.05 -24.22 -20.84
C ILE A 35 7.07 -24.20 -19.70
N GLY A 36 8.19 -23.50 -19.87
CA GLY A 36 9.20 -23.33 -18.83
C GLY A 36 8.70 -22.57 -17.62
N ASP A 37 7.98 -21.46 -17.85
CA ASP A 37 7.37 -20.66 -16.79
C ASP A 37 6.32 -21.48 -16.03
N TYR A 38 5.50 -22.27 -16.73
CA TYR A 38 4.51 -23.15 -16.10
C TYR A 38 5.16 -24.25 -15.25
N LEU A 39 6.24 -24.87 -15.72
CA LEU A 39 6.94 -25.93 -15.00
C LEU A 39 7.70 -25.42 -13.76
N HIS A 40 8.13 -24.15 -13.78
CA HIS A 40 8.81 -23.51 -12.64
C HIS A 40 7.88 -22.61 -11.82
N ALA A 41 6.58 -22.56 -12.16
CA ALA A 41 5.61 -21.79 -11.41
C ALA A 41 5.37 -22.48 -10.06
N SER A 42 5.71 -21.77 -8.98
CA SER A 42 5.29 -22.13 -7.63
C SER A 42 3.80 -21.84 -7.44
N SER A 43 3.12 -22.69 -6.67
CA SER A 43 1.70 -22.49 -6.35
C SER A 43 1.57 -21.32 -5.39
N PHE A 44 0.86 -20.27 -5.78
CA PHE A 44 0.55 -19.16 -4.89
C PHE A 44 -0.15 -19.62 -3.59
N LYS A 45 -0.93 -20.71 -3.64
CA LYS A 45 -1.65 -21.19 -2.44
C LYS A 45 -0.76 -21.96 -1.46
N ASN A 46 0.30 -22.61 -1.94
CA ASN A 46 1.10 -23.53 -1.13
C ASN A 46 2.51 -23.01 -0.83
N ASP A 47 3.05 -22.16 -1.71
CA ASP A 47 4.45 -21.76 -1.68
C ASP A 47 4.63 -20.25 -1.41
N PHE A 48 3.58 -19.45 -1.55
CA PHE A 48 3.64 -18.02 -1.21
C PHE A 48 3.29 -17.82 0.26
N HIS A 49 4.29 -17.50 1.06
CA HIS A 49 4.13 -17.02 2.42
C HIS A 49 4.56 -15.56 2.46
N TYR A 50 3.62 -14.66 2.77
CA TYR A 50 3.98 -13.28 3.08
C TYR A 50 4.64 -13.26 4.47
N PRO A 51 5.59 -12.34 4.76
CA PRO A 51 6.27 -12.26 6.06
C PRO A 51 5.38 -12.17 7.31
N LEU A 52 4.06 -12.02 7.13
CA LEU A 52 3.02 -12.02 8.17
C LEU A 52 1.84 -12.92 7.75
N ASP A 53 2.10 -14.17 7.34
CA ASP A 53 1.05 -15.20 7.25
C ASP A 53 0.73 -15.72 8.66
N VAL A 54 0.02 -14.89 9.43
CA VAL A 54 -0.27 -15.10 10.86
C VAL A 54 -1.77 -15.02 11.11
N ASP A 55 -2.26 -15.78 12.09
CA ASP A 55 -3.66 -15.65 12.50
C ASP A 55 -3.84 -14.37 13.34
N VAL A 56 -4.38 -13.34 12.69
CA VAL A 56 -4.66 -12.05 13.33
C VAL A 56 -5.60 -12.21 14.54
N ARG A 57 -6.50 -13.21 14.54
CA ARG A 57 -7.42 -13.41 15.67
C ARG A 57 -6.68 -13.89 16.92
N GLU A 58 -5.72 -14.80 16.75
CA GLU A 58 -4.89 -15.27 17.85
C GLU A 58 -4.05 -14.12 18.40
N LEU A 59 -3.42 -13.33 17.52
CA LEU A 59 -2.64 -12.15 17.93
C LEU A 59 -3.49 -11.10 18.65
N VAL A 60 -4.70 -10.82 18.18
CA VAL A 60 -5.62 -9.90 18.86
C VAL A 60 -5.98 -10.42 20.24
N ASN A 61 -6.25 -11.72 20.39
CA ASN A 61 -6.52 -12.32 21.69
C ASN A 61 -5.30 -12.24 22.64
N GLU A 62 -4.08 -12.48 22.13
CA GLU A 62 -2.85 -12.32 22.89
C GLU A 62 -2.69 -10.87 23.40
N VAL A 63 -2.90 -9.87 22.53
CA VAL A 63 -2.86 -8.45 22.91
C VAL A 63 -3.91 -8.11 23.97
N LEU A 64 -5.16 -8.53 23.76
CA LEU A 64 -6.26 -8.24 24.69
C LEU A 64 -6.07 -8.88 26.07
N THR A 65 -5.36 -10.01 26.13
CA THR A 65 -5.07 -10.72 27.38
C THR A 65 -3.74 -10.33 28.02
N ASN A 66 -3.05 -9.29 27.49
CA ASN A 66 -1.71 -8.87 27.91
C ASN A 66 -0.68 -10.03 27.88
N GLN A 67 -0.84 -10.97 26.96
CA GLN A 67 0.14 -12.04 26.74
C GLN A 67 1.29 -11.53 25.85
N LYS A 68 2.44 -12.19 25.96
CA LYS A 68 3.59 -11.89 25.10
C LYS A 68 3.25 -12.36 23.68
N LEU A 69 3.37 -11.44 22.72
CA LEU A 69 3.11 -11.75 21.31
C LEU A 69 4.06 -12.84 20.80
N THR A 70 3.47 -13.83 20.11
CA THR A 70 4.24 -14.92 19.48
C THR A 70 5.12 -14.40 18.34
N VAL A 71 4.69 -13.32 17.66
CA VAL A 71 5.42 -12.69 16.56
C VAL A 71 5.88 -11.27 16.92
N THR A 72 7.04 -10.87 16.39
CA THR A 72 7.55 -9.51 16.57
C THR A 72 6.99 -8.57 15.51
N PRO A 73 6.69 -7.30 15.86
CA PRO A 73 6.27 -6.32 14.86
C PRO A 73 7.36 -6.05 13.82
N ILE A 74 7.01 -6.13 12.53
CA ILE A 74 7.94 -5.85 11.43
C ILE A 74 8.02 -4.35 11.13
N ASN A 75 6.93 -3.62 11.34
CA ASN A 75 6.84 -2.20 11.09
C ASN A 75 6.75 -1.43 12.40
N TYR A 76 7.69 -0.51 12.62
CA TYR A 76 7.71 0.38 13.76
C TYR A 76 7.43 1.82 13.31
N TYR A 77 6.45 2.46 13.94
CA TYR A 77 6.00 3.82 13.62
C TYR A 77 6.23 4.76 14.83
N PRO A 78 7.47 5.31 15.01
CA PRO A 78 7.86 6.14 16.15
C PRO A 78 7.33 7.58 16.09
N TYR A 79 6.20 7.79 15.44
CA TYR A 79 5.62 9.12 15.27
C TYR A 79 4.68 9.43 16.43
N SER A 80 4.58 10.71 16.80
CA SER A 80 3.68 11.25 17.81
C SER A 80 2.56 12.08 17.19
N PHE A 81 1.49 12.27 17.95
CA PHE A 81 0.40 13.18 17.58
C PHE A 81 0.74 14.57 18.13
N LEU A 82 0.85 15.55 17.24
CA LEU A 82 1.13 16.94 17.58
C LEU A 82 -0.14 17.69 18.01
N SER A 83 -1.29 17.21 17.55
CA SER A 83 -2.59 17.76 17.92
C SER A 83 -3.59 16.66 18.26
N ASN A 84 -4.55 17.02 19.09
CA ASN A 84 -5.78 16.27 19.27
C ASN A 84 -6.95 17.22 19.05
N SER A 85 -7.89 16.84 18.19
CA SER A 85 -8.97 17.73 17.77
C SER A 85 -10.02 17.94 18.86
N GLY A 86 -10.13 17.02 19.83
CA GLY A 86 -11.17 17.05 20.87
C GLY A 86 -12.59 16.75 20.35
N LYS A 87 -12.76 16.63 19.02
CA LYS A 87 -14.05 16.45 18.34
C LYS A 87 -14.84 15.22 18.81
N CYS A 88 -14.12 14.20 19.25
CA CYS A 88 -14.68 12.92 19.66
C CYS A 88 -14.77 12.75 21.19
N SER A 89 -14.32 13.72 21.99
CA SER A 89 -14.22 13.58 23.45
C SER A 89 -15.57 13.43 24.17
N ASN A 90 -16.65 13.96 23.60
CA ASN A 90 -17.99 13.93 24.20
C ASN A 90 -18.92 12.89 23.53
N ALA A 91 -18.41 12.07 22.62
CA ALA A 91 -19.23 11.09 21.89
C ALA A 91 -19.19 9.74 22.61
N GLU A 92 -20.31 9.36 23.26
CA GLU A 92 -20.43 8.03 23.89
C GLU A 92 -20.43 6.89 22.86
N LYS A 93 -20.99 7.16 21.67
CA LYS A 93 -21.06 6.20 20.56
C LYS A 93 -20.90 6.92 19.23
N ILE A 94 -19.97 6.43 18.40
CA ILE A 94 -19.78 6.85 17.01
C ILE A 94 -20.23 5.69 16.12
N ASP A 95 -21.24 5.92 15.27
CA ASP A 95 -21.74 4.90 14.34
C ASP A 95 -20.89 4.82 13.06
N LEU A 96 -20.25 5.91 12.66
CA LEU A 96 -19.33 5.96 11.52
C LEU A 96 -18.21 6.99 11.76
N MET A 97 -16.96 6.53 11.60
CA MET A 97 -15.78 7.39 11.57
C MET A 97 -15.27 7.48 10.13
N ILE A 98 -15.19 8.70 9.59
CA ILE A 98 -14.62 9.00 8.28
C ILE A 98 -13.21 9.54 8.48
N VAL A 99 -12.23 8.72 8.13
CA VAL A 99 -10.80 9.07 8.21
C VAL A 99 -10.34 9.56 6.84
N VAL A 100 -9.97 10.84 6.74
CA VAL A 100 -9.48 11.43 5.49
C VAL A 100 -8.00 11.75 5.58
N LYS A 101 -7.21 11.09 4.73
CA LYS A 101 -5.82 11.50 4.50
C LYS A 101 -5.81 12.72 3.58
N SER A 102 -5.24 13.83 4.03
CA SER A 102 -5.16 15.06 3.24
C SER A 102 -3.71 15.58 3.25
N ALA A 103 -3.31 16.31 2.21
CA ALA A 103 -2.02 17.01 2.20
C ALA A 103 -2.19 18.37 2.90
N MET A 104 -1.11 18.94 3.44
CA MET A 104 -1.21 20.18 4.21
C MET A 104 -1.82 21.34 3.40
N ASP A 105 -1.42 21.50 2.14
CA ASP A 105 -1.88 22.56 1.24
C ASP A 105 -3.26 22.32 0.58
N HIS A 106 -3.89 21.16 0.83
CA HIS A 106 -5.22 20.81 0.30
C HIS A 106 -6.40 21.44 1.07
N PHE A 107 -6.30 22.73 1.42
CA PHE A 107 -7.36 23.45 2.15
C PHE A 107 -8.71 23.40 1.44
N GLY A 108 -8.74 23.72 0.14
CA GLY A 108 -9.97 23.70 -0.65
C GLY A 108 -10.60 22.32 -0.79
N HIS A 109 -9.80 21.25 -0.80
CA HIS A 109 -10.33 19.89 -0.82
C HIS A 109 -10.98 19.54 0.51
N ARG A 110 -10.37 19.89 1.65
CA ARG A 110 -10.98 19.66 2.97
C ARG A 110 -12.29 20.42 3.11
N ASP A 111 -12.32 21.69 2.70
CA ASP A 111 -13.54 22.50 2.69
C ASP A 111 -14.64 21.90 1.80
N ALA A 112 -14.31 21.44 0.59
CA ALA A 112 -15.26 20.76 -0.29
C ALA A 112 -15.81 19.47 0.33
N ILE A 113 -14.97 18.69 1.01
CA ILE A 113 -15.39 17.47 1.71
C ILE A 113 -16.37 17.80 2.85
N ARG A 114 -16.04 18.79 3.69
CA ARG A 114 -16.93 19.26 4.77
C ARG A 114 -18.32 19.67 4.25
N LYS A 115 -18.36 20.30 3.08
CA LYS A 115 -19.59 20.78 2.41
C LYS A 115 -20.34 19.71 1.62
N THR A 116 -19.76 18.53 1.45
CA THR A 116 -20.36 17.45 0.63
C THR A 116 -20.53 16.17 1.45
N TYR A 117 -19.78 15.11 1.15
CA TYR A 117 -19.95 13.80 1.76
C TYR A 117 -19.42 13.71 3.20
N GLY A 118 -18.66 14.73 3.65
CA GLY A 118 -18.15 14.84 5.02
C GLY A 118 -19.08 15.55 5.98
N ASN A 119 -20.34 15.82 5.59
CA ASN A 119 -21.32 16.38 6.50
C ASN A 119 -21.69 15.37 7.60
N GLU A 120 -21.56 15.79 8.86
CA GLU A 120 -21.85 14.97 10.04
C GLU A 120 -23.33 14.94 10.44
N ASP A 121 -24.15 15.81 9.84
CA ASP A 121 -25.59 15.91 10.12
C ASP A 121 -26.37 14.78 9.44
N VAL A 122 -26.26 13.59 10.04
CA VAL A 122 -26.95 12.38 9.58
C VAL A 122 -28.04 12.01 10.59
N PRO A 123 -29.34 12.06 10.18
CA PRO A 123 -30.44 11.78 11.09
C PRO A 123 -30.32 10.43 11.80
N GLY A 124 -30.32 10.45 13.13
CA GLY A 124 -30.30 9.26 13.98
C GLY A 124 -28.97 8.50 14.02
N ARG A 125 -27.87 9.08 13.52
CA ARG A 125 -26.53 8.47 13.56
C ARG A 125 -25.48 9.48 14.00
N THR A 126 -24.53 9.05 14.81
CA THR A 126 -23.36 9.86 15.15
C THR A 126 -22.26 9.59 14.13
N VAL A 127 -22.06 10.50 13.18
CA VAL A 127 -20.98 10.45 12.19
C VAL A 127 -19.90 11.46 12.57
N LYS A 128 -18.64 11.07 12.49
CA LYS A 128 -17.49 11.97 12.70
C LYS A 128 -16.52 11.90 11.54
N ILE A 129 -16.00 13.05 11.12
CA ILE A 129 -14.94 13.17 10.11
C ILE A 129 -13.70 13.84 10.71
N LEU A 130 -12.54 13.26 10.41
CA LEU A 130 -11.23 13.81 10.77
C LEU A 130 -10.25 13.77 9.59
N PHE A 131 -9.46 14.83 9.47
CA PHE A 131 -8.41 14.99 8.48
C PHE A 131 -7.04 14.74 9.13
N PHE A 132 -6.28 13.82 8.55
CA PHE A 132 -4.96 13.43 9.04
C PHE A 132 -3.87 14.04 8.17
N LEU A 133 -2.98 14.82 8.79
CA LEU A 133 -1.91 15.58 8.14
C LEU A 133 -0.56 15.29 8.79
N GLY A 134 0.53 15.37 8.02
CA GLY A 134 1.88 15.45 8.57
C GLY A 134 2.34 16.90 8.76
N VAL A 135 3.65 17.09 8.72
CA VAL A 135 4.33 18.40 8.70
C VAL A 135 5.10 18.58 7.39
N ASP A 136 5.43 19.81 7.02
CA ASP A 136 6.17 20.11 5.78
C ASP A 136 7.70 20.15 5.98
N GLY A 137 8.16 19.87 7.19
CA GLY A 137 9.58 19.88 7.58
C GLY A 137 10.22 21.28 7.60
N LYS A 138 9.45 22.36 7.39
CA LYS A 138 9.97 23.73 7.34
C LYS A 138 9.67 24.47 8.64
N THR A 139 10.69 25.10 9.20
CA THR A 139 10.51 25.97 10.37
C THR A 139 9.75 27.24 9.95
N LYS A 140 8.64 27.56 10.63
CA LYS A 140 7.80 28.77 10.39
C LYS A 140 7.19 28.85 8.98
N SER A 141 6.67 27.74 8.46
CA SER A 141 5.97 27.72 7.18
C SER A 141 4.66 28.51 7.18
N ASP A 142 4.39 29.21 6.07
CA ASP A 142 3.09 29.86 5.81
C ASP A 142 1.94 28.87 5.74
N VAL A 143 2.22 27.65 5.26
CA VAL A 143 1.24 26.57 5.21
C VAL A 143 0.89 26.12 6.63
N GLN A 144 1.88 25.93 7.50
CA GLN A 144 1.63 25.57 8.90
C GLN A 144 0.80 26.65 9.61
N ARG A 145 1.10 27.93 9.40
CA ARG A 145 0.29 29.03 9.99
C ARG A 145 -1.17 29.01 9.53
N GLN A 146 -1.44 28.58 8.30
CA GLN A 146 -2.80 28.42 7.80
C GLN A 146 -3.48 27.17 8.37
N ILE A 147 -2.74 26.06 8.49
CA ILE A 147 -3.21 24.84 9.17
C ILE A 147 -3.60 25.14 10.61
N ASP A 148 -2.79 25.88 11.36
CA ASP A 148 -3.08 26.22 12.76
C ASP A 148 -4.41 27.00 12.88
N ARG A 149 -4.70 27.90 11.92
CA ARG A 149 -5.98 28.62 11.85
C ARG A 149 -7.14 27.69 11.52
N GLU A 150 -6.98 26.83 10.51
CA GLU A 150 -8.01 25.86 10.13
C GLU A 150 -8.32 24.88 11.26
N MET A 151 -7.29 24.42 11.98
CA MET A 151 -7.43 23.57 13.17
C MET A 151 -8.24 24.25 14.27
N ALA A 152 -7.99 25.54 14.51
CA ALA A 152 -8.71 26.33 15.50
C ALA A 152 -10.16 26.63 15.09
N GLU A 153 -10.46 26.66 13.79
CA GLU A 153 -11.80 26.94 13.26
C GLU A 153 -12.68 25.68 13.22
N PHE A 154 -12.18 24.57 12.67
CA PHE A 154 -13.00 23.39 12.39
C PHE A 154 -12.86 22.26 13.41
N HIS A 155 -11.79 22.26 14.22
CA HIS A 155 -11.52 21.23 15.21
C HIS A 155 -11.63 19.80 14.65
N ASP A 156 -11.14 19.57 13.43
CA ASP A 156 -11.27 18.28 12.74
C ASP A 156 -9.97 17.78 12.11
N ILE A 157 -8.84 18.40 12.46
CA ILE A 157 -7.51 18.02 11.97
C ILE A 157 -6.68 17.38 13.08
N ILE A 158 -6.11 16.22 12.76
CA ILE A 158 -5.09 15.53 13.55
C ILE A 158 -3.76 15.65 12.81
N GLN A 159 -2.79 16.32 13.43
CA GLN A 159 -1.46 16.50 12.89
C GLN A 159 -0.46 15.56 13.58
N MET A 160 0.43 14.96 12.80
CA MET A 160 1.46 14.02 13.27
C MET A 160 2.85 14.50 12.86
N ASP A 161 3.86 14.10 13.62
CA ASP A 161 5.26 14.55 13.47
C ASP A 161 6.05 13.79 12.38
N PHE A 162 5.47 13.58 11.21
CA PHE A 162 6.17 13.02 10.05
C PHE A 162 6.09 13.95 8.85
N ILE A 163 7.11 13.91 7.98
CA ILE A 163 7.13 14.74 6.77
C ILE A 163 6.06 14.25 5.79
N ASP A 164 5.13 15.13 5.44
CA ASP A 164 3.97 14.83 4.62
C ASP A 164 4.31 14.77 3.13
N TYR A 165 4.95 13.66 2.74
CA TYR A 165 5.21 13.32 1.34
C TYR A 165 4.40 12.10 0.91
N TYR A 166 4.14 12.00 -0.39
CA TYR A 166 3.37 10.90 -0.97
C TYR A 166 3.89 9.52 -0.58
N TYR A 167 5.22 9.35 -0.53
CA TYR A 167 5.86 8.09 -0.12
C TYR A 167 5.53 7.70 1.34
N ASN A 168 5.26 8.69 2.21
CA ASN A 168 4.92 8.49 3.62
C ASN A 168 3.41 8.31 3.86
N ASN A 169 2.60 8.16 2.81
CA ASN A 169 1.16 7.93 2.96
C ASN A 169 0.81 6.64 3.74
N THR A 170 1.69 5.63 3.72
CA THR A 170 1.51 4.43 4.55
C THR A 170 1.61 4.77 6.03
N ILE A 171 2.59 5.60 6.42
CA ILE A 171 2.72 6.10 7.81
C ILE A 171 1.45 6.85 8.19
N LYS A 172 0.95 7.74 7.33
CA LYS A 172 -0.30 8.49 7.56
C LYS A 172 -1.49 7.56 7.81
N THR A 173 -1.66 6.51 6.99
CA THR A 173 -2.72 5.51 7.18
C THR A 173 -2.56 4.80 8.52
N MET A 174 -1.38 4.25 8.81
CA MET A 174 -1.15 3.47 10.03
C MET A 174 -1.34 4.30 11.30
N MET A 175 -0.87 5.55 11.27
CA MET A 175 -1.05 6.48 12.37
C MET A 175 -2.50 6.90 12.56
N SER A 176 -3.29 7.02 11.49
CA SER A 176 -4.73 7.27 11.60
C SER A 176 -5.47 6.11 12.27
N PHE A 177 -5.12 4.86 11.97
CA PHE A 177 -5.69 3.70 12.66
C PHE A 177 -5.24 3.57 14.10
N ARG A 178 -4.04 4.07 14.45
CA ARG A 178 -3.58 4.10 15.84
C ARG A 178 -4.29 5.18 16.66
N TRP A 179 -4.81 6.22 16.01
CA TRP A 179 -5.54 7.29 16.68
C TRP A 179 -6.98 6.91 17.00
N VAL A 180 -7.65 6.25 16.05
CA VAL A 180 -9.03 5.76 16.17
C VAL A 180 -9.10 4.63 17.19
#